data_AF-A0A432DSP8-F1
#
_entry.id   AF-A0A432DSP8-F1
#
_cell.length_a   1.000
_cell.length_b   1.000
_cell.length_c   1.000
_cell.angle_alpha   90.00
_cell.angle_beta   90.00
_cell.angle_gamma   90.00
#
_symmetry.space_group_name_H-M   'P 1'
#
loop_
_entity.id
_entity.type
_entity.pdbx_description
1 polymer ?
#
loop_
_entity_poly.entity_id
_entity_poly.type
_entity_poly.pdbx_seq_one_letter_code
_entity_poly.pdbx_strand_id
1 'polypeptide(L)'
;MINKVLTVLKDHLNNSGEFEDIPGEIVVVLDDISKHDSEASGIENKVVITLVNVEEESTLKNSSRYLTPQTQDEINMESTPAYLNLYAMVSANRSSYAKSLANISKVIEIFQTNSTLNYQDDSDDRTKDFSFRIELHSVPFEQLSYVWGLLGGKVMPSVLYKISIIKLWRKYYFC
;
A
#
# COMPACT_ATOMS: atom_id res chain seq x y z
N MET A 1 -5.91 8.10 5.86
CA MET A 1 -6.21 6.77 5.27
C MET A 1 -4.99 6.17 4.58
N ILE A 2 -4.40 6.83 3.57
CA ILE A 2 -3.21 6.31 2.85
C ILE A 2 -2.05 5.95 3.78
N ASN A 3 -1.69 6.83 4.72
CA ASN A 3 -0.65 6.55 5.72
C ASN A 3 -0.96 5.28 6.55
N LYS A 4 -2.23 5.09 6.94
CA LYS A 4 -2.67 3.90 7.70
C LYS A 4 -2.47 2.62 6.88
N VAL A 5 -2.86 2.62 5.59
CA VAL A 5 -2.66 1.48 4.68
C VAL A 5 -1.18 1.10 4.60
N LEU A 6 -0.33 2.07 4.28
CA LEU A 6 1.11 1.80 4.12
C LEU A 6 1.77 1.37 5.44
N THR A 7 1.32 1.92 6.57
CA THR A 7 1.78 1.49 7.90
C THR A 7 1.42 0.03 8.17
N VAL A 8 0.19 -0.39 7.87
CA VAL A 8 -0.24 -1.79 7.98
C VAL A 8 0.62 -2.70 7.10
N LEU A 9 0.93 -2.31 5.86
CA LEU A 9 1.84 -3.09 5.00
C LEU A 9 3.24 -3.22 5.62
N LYS A 10 3.80 -2.09 6.08
CA LYS A 10 5.12 -2.05 6.70
C LYS A 10 5.17 -2.92 7.96
N ASP A 11 4.17 -2.85 8.81
CA ASP A 11 4.09 -3.67 10.03
C ASP A 11 3.86 -5.15 9.68
N HIS A 12 3.01 -5.46 8.70
CA HIS A 12 2.78 -6.84 8.25
C HIS A 12 4.07 -7.50 7.75
N LEU A 13 4.86 -6.77 6.96
CA LEU A 13 6.16 -7.27 6.48
C LEU A 13 7.16 -7.41 7.63
N ASN A 14 7.32 -6.43 8.52
CA ASN A 14 8.26 -6.56 9.65
C ASN A 14 7.84 -7.68 10.62
N ASN A 15 6.55 -7.88 10.88
CA ASN A 15 6.05 -8.92 11.77
C ASN A 15 6.29 -10.35 11.28
N SER A 16 6.59 -10.54 9.98
CA SER A 16 7.03 -11.84 9.48
C SER A 16 8.36 -12.30 10.07
N GLY A 17 9.20 -11.36 10.54
CA GLY A 17 10.56 -11.64 11.02
C GLY A 17 11.52 -12.11 9.91
N GLU A 18 11.08 -12.21 8.66
CA GLU A 18 11.88 -12.80 7.60
C GLU A 18 12.91 -11.85 6.99
N PHE A 19 12.82 -10.55 7.29
CA PHE A 19 13.69 -9.54 6.70
C PHE A 19 14.94 -9.24 7.53
N GLU A 20 14.96 -9.72 8.78
CA GLU A 20 15.96 -9.41 9.78
C GLU A 20 17.30 -10.11 9.47
N ASP A 21 18.38 -9.33 9.39
CA ASP A 21 19.74 -9.90 9.56
C ASP A 21 20.05 -10.09 11.06
N ILE A 22 19.46 -9.24 11.90
CA ILE A 22 19.63 -9.19 13.35
C ILE A 22 18.23 -9.24 13.99
N PRO A 23 17.98 -10.14 14.97
CA PRO A 23 16.69 -10.24 15.62
C PRO A 23 16.18 -8.90 16.19
N GLY A 24 14.96 -8.50 15.81
CA GLY A 24 14.30 -7.27 16.25
C GLY A 24 14.71 -6.00 15.49
N GLU A 25 15.53 -6.09 14.44
CA GLU A 25 15.83 -4.94 13.60
C GLU A 25 14.68 -4.61 12.66
N ILE A 26 14.17 -3.37 12.70
CA ILE A 26 13.19 -2.91 11.70
C ILE A 26 13.91 -2.76 10.36
N VAL A 27 13.66 -3.68 9.43
CA VAL A 27 14.28 -3.68 8.10
C VAL A 27 13.38 -3.02 7.06
N VAL A 28 12.06 -3.07 7.23
CA VAL A 28 11.10 -2.49 6.28
C VAL A 28 10.63 -1.12 6.75
N VAL A 29 10.79 -0.10 5.91
CA VAL A 29 10.49 1.30 6.23
C VAL A 29 9.60 1.96 5.17
N LEU A 30 8.86 3.00 5.58
CA LEU A 30 8.13 3.89 4.67
C LEU A 30 8.99 5.13 4.43
N ASP A 31 9.49 5.31 3.22
CA ASP A 31 10.18 6.53 2.82
C ASP A 31 10.19 6.67 1.29
N ASP A 32 10.71 7.79 0.84
CA ASP A 32 11.04 8.04 -0.55
C ASP A 32 12.41 7.45 -0.88
N ILE A 33 12.43 6.42 -1.74
CA ILE A 33 13.65 5.78 -2.22
C ILE A 33 14.57 6.75 -2.98
N SER A 34 14.08 7.88 -3.48
CA SER A 34 14.91 8.88 -4.16
C SER A 34 16.00 9.48 -3.26
N LYS A 35 15.80 9.46 -1.95
CA LYS A 35 16.74 9.99 -0.95
C LYS A 35 17.94 9.09 -0.66
N HIS A 36 18.06 7.95 -1.35
CA HIS A 36 19.10 6.94 -1.07
C HIS A 36 20.53 7.46 -1.23
N ASP A 37 20.73 8.59 -1.91
CA ASP A 37 22.04 9.23 -2.09
C ASP A 37 22.38 10.23 -0.96
N SER A 38 21.40 10.52 -0.09
CA SER A 38 21.60 11.37 1.08
C SER A 38 21.94 10.51 2.30
N GLU A 39 23.15 10.65 2.84
CA GLU A 39 23.63 9.92 4.04
C GLU A 39 22.72 10.13 5.27
N ALA A 40 21.91 11.19 5.27
CA ALA A 40 20.95 11.52 6.34
C ALA A 40 19.60 10.77 6.25
N SER A 41 19.36 9.99 5.19
CA SER A 41 18.05 9.38 4.93
C SER A 41 17.77 8.15 5.79
N GLY A 42 18.80 7.46 6.31
CA GLY A 42 18.60 6.28 7.17
C GLY A 42 17.95 5.08 6.47
N ILE A 43 17.87 5.08 5.13
CA ILE A 43 17.30 3.99 4.31
C ILE A 43 18.37 3.03 3.77
N GLU A 44 19.61 3.17 4.23
CA GLU A 44 20.68 2.23 3.93
C GLU A 44 20.44 0.89 4.61
N ASN A 45 20.73 -0.19 3.88
CA ASN A 45 20.52 -1.55 4.36
C ASN A 45 19.06 -1.81 4.78
N LYS A 46 18.07 -1.23 4.10
CA LYS A 46 16.64 -1.40 4.37
C LYS A 46 15.85 -1.84 3.13
N VAL A 47 14.65 -2.34 3.37
CA VAL A 47 13.60 -2.49 2.35
C VAL A 47 12.67 -1.29 2.47
N VAL A 48 12.51 -0.54 1.39
CA VAL A 48 11.79 0.73 1.39
C VAL A 48 10.49 0.57 0.61
N ILE A 49 9.37 0.95 1.22
CA ILE A 49 8.08 1.07 0.54
C ILE A 49 7.87 2.54 0.19
N THR A 50 7.83 2.84 -1.10
CA THR A 50 7.60 4.18 -1.63
C THR A 50 6.27 4.22 -2.37
N LEU A 51 5.41 5.20 -2.05
CA LEU A 51 4.19 5.45 -2.81
C LEU A 51 4.55 6.19 -4.10
N VAL A 52 4.23 5.59 -5.26
CA VAL A 52 4.56 6.13 -6.59
C VAL A 52 3.39 6.91 -7.17
N ASN A 53 2.17 6.38 -7.06
CA ASN A 53 0.98 7.01 -7.63
C ASN A 53 -0.29 6.67 -6.85
N VAL A 54 -1.33 7.49 -7.02
CA VAL A 54 -2.68 7.27 -6.47
C VAL A 54 -3.70 7.54 -7.57
N GLU A 55 -4.56 6.57 -7.82
CA GLU A 55 -5.63 6.67 -8.82
C GLU A 55 -6.99 6.43 -8.18
N GLU A 56 -8.00 7.12 -8.66
CA GLU A 56 -9.40 6.84 -8.30
C GLU A 56 -9.93 5.68 -9.16
N GLU A 57 -10.53 4.69 -8.51
CA GLU A 57 -11.17 3.57 -9.19
C GLU A 57 -12.56 3.98 -9.69
N SER A 58 -12.64 4.26 -11.00
CA SER A 58 -13.83 4.79 -11.67
C SER A 58 -14.92 3.74 -11.96
N THR A 59 -14.61 2.44 -11.87
CA THR A 59 -15.55 1.33 -12.17
C THR A 59 -16.66 1.18 -11.13
N LEU A 60 -16.43 1.60 -9.88
CA LEU A 60 -17.40 1.49 -8.79
C LEU A 60 -18.34 2.71 -8.68
N LYS A 61 -18.15 3.74 -9.53
CA LYS A 61 -19.11 4.83 -9.72
C LYS A 61 -20.38 4.41 -10.47
N ASN A 62 -20.37 3.25 -11.14
CA ASN A 62 -21.49 2.85 -12.01
C ASN A 62 -22.67 2.18 -11.27
N SER A 63 -22.61 1.98 -9.95
CA SER A 63 -23.84 1.76 -9.18
C SER A 63 -24.45 3.10 -8.83
N SER A 64 -25.00 3.77 -9.85
CA SER A 64 -25.94 4.86 -9.67
C SER A 64 -27.02 4.43 -8.67
N ARG A 65 -27.01 5.04 -7.48
CA ARG A 65 -28.21 5.12 -6.65
C ARG A 65 -28.72 6.55 -6.77
N TYR A 66 -29.46 6.81 -7.84
CA TYR A 66 -30.55 7.76 -7.72
C TYR A 66 -31.48 7.25 -6.62
N LEU A 67 -31.24 7.68 -5.38
CA LEU A 67 -32.27 7.63 -4.35
C LEU A 67 -33.37 8.56 -4.86
N THR A 68 -34.46 7.97 -5.33
CA THR A 68 -35.66 8.74 -5.70
C THR A 68 -36.10 9.51 -4.46
N PRO A 69 -36.22 10.85 -4.51
CA PRO A 69 -36.56 11.64 -3.33
C PRO A 69 -37.99 11.31 -2.90
N GLN A 70 -38.12 10.58 -1.80
CA GLN A 70 -39.35 10.53 -1.01
C GLN A 70 -39.14 11.55 0.10
N THR A 71 -39.81 12.70 -0.02
CA THR A 71 -39.83 13.84 0.93
C THR A 71 -38.70 14.87 0.83
N GLN A 72 -39.15 16.12 0.84
CA GLN A 72 -38.41 17.35 0.67
C GLN A 72 -38.02 17.82 2.07
N ASP A 73 -36.80 17.50 2.49
CA ASP A 73 -35.99 18.18 3.54
C ASP A 73 -34.99 17.21 4.18
N GLU A 74 -34.01 16.75 3.38
CA GLU A 74 -32.66 16.41 3.85
C GLU A 74 -31.88 15.84 2.66
N ILE A 75 -31.11 16.69 2.00
CA ILE A 75 -30.11 16.25 1.03
C ILE A 75 -28.92 15.73 1.86
N ASN A 76 -29.06 14.54 2.44
CA ASN A 76 -27.93 13.82 3.00
C ASN A 76 -27.07 13.35 1.81
N MET A 77 -26.14 14.22 1.39
CA MET A 77 -25.04 13.86 0.50
C MET A 77 -24.15 12.86 1.24
N GLU A 78 -24.56 11.59 1.24
CA GLU A 78 -23.75 10.49 1.74
C GLU A 78 -22.46 10.49 0.92
N SER A 79 -21.30 10.73 1.56
CA SER A 79 -20.04 10.78 0.84
C SER A 79 -19.78 9.41 0.22
N THR A 80 -19.86 9.31 -1.11
CA THR A 80 -19.55 8.10 -1.85
C THR A 80 -18.15 7.61 -1.42
N PRO A 81 -17.97 6.33 -1.06
CA PRO A 81 -16.63 5.80 -0.82
C PRO A 81 -15.81 6.00 -2.08
N ALA A 82 -14.79 6.85 -2.00
CA ALA A 82 -13.77 6.88 -3.03
C ALA A 82 -12.98 5.57 -2.94
N TYR A 83 -13.17 4.70 -3.91
CA TYR A 83 -12.30 3.55 -4.12
C TYR A 83 -10.99 4.06 -4.70
N LEU A 84 -9.89 3.83 -4.01
CA LEU A 84 -8.57 4.30 -4.40
C LEU A 84 -7.67 3.11 -4.70
N ASN A 85 -6.92 3.23 -5.78
CA ASN A 85 -5.80 2.38 -6.13
C ASN A 85 -4.51 3.11 -5.78
N LEU A 86 -3.74 2.56 -4.84
CA LEU A 86 -2.41 3.05 -4.50
C LEU A 86 -1.37 2.21 -5.22
N TYR A 87 -0.43 2.83 -5.91
CA TYR A 87 0.70 2.14 -6.52
C TYR A 87 1.91 2.34 -5.62
N ALA A 88 2.32 1.29 -4.94
CA ALA A 88 3.48 1.30 -4.07
C ALA A 88 4.60 0.46 -4.68
N MET A 89 5.82 1.00 -4.70
CA MET A 89 7.01 0.28 -5.06
C MET A 89 7.71 -0.19 -3.79
N VAL A 90 8.08 -1.47 -3.74
CA VAL A 90 8.92 -2.02 -2.69
C VAL A 90 10.31 -2.27 -3.26
N SER A 91 11.31 -1.57 -2.73
CA SER A 91 12.69 -1.59 -3.21
C SER A 91 13.63 -2.08 -2.11
N ALA A 92 14.57 -2.94 -2.46
CA ALA A 92 15.54 -3.47 -1.50
C ALA A 92 16.92 -2.81 -1.65
N ASN A 93 17.21 -1.86 -0.77
CA ASN A 93 18.50 -1.16 -0.69
C ASN A 93 19.42 -1.84 0.35
N ARG A 94 19.91 -3.04 0.03
CA ARG A 94 20.72 -3.84 0.95
C ARG A 94 22.21 -3.76 0.60
N SER A 95 23.05 -4.01 1.60
CA SER A 95 24.52 -4.02 1.46
C SER A 95 25.05 -4.95 0.36
N SER A 96 24.31 -6.02 0.01
CA SER A 96 24.65 -6.88 -1.11
C SER A 96 23.43 -7.15 -1.99
N TYR A 97 23.67 -7.26 -3.30
CA TYR A 97 22.62 -7.53 -4.27
C TYR A 97 21.88 -8.86 -4.02
N ALA A 98 22.60 -9.90 -3.60
CA ALA A 98 22.01 -11.19 -3.25
C ALA A 98 21.01 -11.07 -2.08
N LYS A 99 21.35 -10.27 -1.06
CA LYS A 99 20.41 -9.96 0.04
C LYS A 99 19.19 -9.19 -0.46
N SER A 100 19.39 -8.20 -1.35
CA SER A 100 18.29 -7.47 -1.96
C SER A 100 17.33 -8.40 -2.69
N LEU A 101 17.83 -9.31 -3.52
CA LEU A 101 17.02 -10.30 -4.22
C LEU A 101 16.25 -11.21 -3.26
N ALA A 102 16.93 -11.73 -2.23
CA ALA A 102 16.29 -12.59 -1.23
C ALA A 102 15.15 -11.86 -0.50
N ASN A 103 15.34 -10.58 -0.16
CA ASN A 103 14.27 -9.78 0.46
C ASN A 103 13.12 -9.53 -0.51
N ILE A 104 13.37 -9.22 -1.78
CA ILE A 104 12.28 -9.08 -2.77
C ILE A 104 11.50 -10.38 -2.93
N SER A 105 12.16 -11.54 -2.99
CA SER A 105 11.48 -12.84 -3.04
C SER A 105 10.56 -13.06 -1.83
N LYS A 106 11.01 -12.73 -0.62
CA LYS A 106 10.21 -12.84 0.60
C LYS A 106 9.00 -11.90 0.61
N VAL A 107 9.16 -10.66 0.13
CA VAL A 107 8.02 -9.72 -0.03
C VAL A 107 6.97 -10.33 -0.95
N ILE A 108 7.38 -10.92 -2.08
CA ILE A 108 6.47 -11.57 -3.02
C ILE A 108 5.74 -12.73 -2.35
N GLU A 109 6.45 -13.61 -1.64
CA GLU A 109 5.87 -14.77 -0.96
C GLU A 109 4.83 -14.39 0.10
N ILE A 110 5.14 -13.39 0.93
CA ILE A 110 4.24 -12.90 1.99
C ILE A 110 2.96 -12.33 1.37
N PHE A 111 3.07 -11.49 0.34
CA PHE A 111 1.89 -10.89 -0.29
C PHE A 111 1.12 -11.85 -1.20
N GLN A 112 1.75 -12.91 -1.72
CA GLN A 112 1.03 -14.01 -2.38
C GLN A 112 0.23 -14.83 -1.39
N THR A 113 0.76 -15.07 -0.18
CA THR A 113 0.07 -15.81 0.88
C THR A 113 -1.08 -15.01 1.46
N ASN A 114 -0.88 -13.71 1.72
CA ASN A 114 -1.86 -12.82 2.31
C ASN A 114 -2.09 -11.59 1.42
N SER A 115 -2.88 -11.75 0.36
CA SER A 115 -3.20 -10.67 -0.59
C SER A 115 -4.25 -9.68 -0.09
N THR A 116 -4.81 -9.87 1.11
CA THR A 116 -5.85 -8.99 1.66
C THR A 116 -5.56 -8.73 3.12
N LEU A 117 -5.40 -7.45 3.45
CA LEU A 117 -5.14 -6.99 4.81
C LEU A 117 -6.28 -6.08 5.27
N ASN A 118 -6.42 -5.98 6.58
CA ASN A 118 -7.48 -5.20 7.21
C ASN A 118 -6.84 -4.17 8.13
N TYR A 119 -7.35 -2.95 8.08
CA TYR A 119 -7.11 -1.94 9.09
C TYR A 119 -8.28 -1.95 10.07
N GLN A 120 -7.97 -2.13 11.34
CA GLN A 120 -8.91 -1.96 12.45
C GLN A 120 -8.49 -0.70 13.21
N ASP A 121 -9.44 0.20 13.45
CA ASP A 121 -9.18 1.35 14.31
C ASP A 121 -9.17 0.88 15.78
N ASP A 122 -8.23 1.38 16.57
CA ASP A 122 -8.13 1.01 17.99
C ASP A 122 -9.28 1.59 18.83
N SER A 123 -10.04 2.53 18.27
CA SER A 123 -11.27 3.04 18.87
C SER A 123 -12.45 2.06 18.72
N ASP A 124 -13.41 2.11 19.64
CA ASP A 124 -14.65 1.30 19.56
C ASP A 124 -15.55 1.67 18.34
N ASP A 125 -15.14 2.67 17.57
CA ASP A 125 -15.80 3.12 16.36
C ASP A 125 -15.36 2.30 15.13
N ARG A 126 -16.03 1.17 14.94
CA ARG A 126 -15.82 0.26 13.80
C ARG A 126 -16.23 0.82 12.44
N THR A 127 -16.77 2.03 12.36
CA THR A 127 -17.12 2.67 11.08
C THR A 127 -15.89 3.09 10.27
N LYS A 128 -14.72 3.10 10.92
CA LYS A 128 -13.42 3.46 10.34
C LYS A 128 -12.61 2.27 9.85
N ASP A 129 -13.07 1.05 10.07
CA ASP A 129 -12.42 -0.17 9.59
C ASP A 129 -12.52 -0.25 8.06
N PHE A 130 -11.44 -0.69 7.42
CA PHE A 130 -11.43 -0.93 5.99
C PHE A 130 -10.48 -2.07 5.65
N SER A 131 -10.78 -2.74 4.54
CA SER A 131 -9.93 -3.79 3.98
C SER A 131 -9.23 -3.26 2.74
N PHE A 132 -8.12 -3.84 2.37
CA PHE A 132 -7.48 -3.54 1.10
C PHE A 132 -6.84 -4.79 0.53
N ARG A 133 -6.87 -4.87 -0.80
CA ARG A 133 -6.27 -5.97 -1.57
C ARG A 133 -4.95 -5.51 -2.16
N ILE A 134 -3.95 -6.37 -2.11
CA ILE A 134 -2.62 -6.16 -2.66
C ILE A 134 -2.45 -7.08 -3.85
N GLU A 135 -2.04 -6.52 -4.99
CA GLU A 135 -1.83 -7.25 -6.23
C GLU A 135 -0.51 -6.84 -6.86
N LEU A 136 0.26 -7.80 -7.35
CA LEU A 136 1.51 -7.52 -8.07
C LEU A 136 1.17 -6.78 -9.37
N HIS A 137 1.78 -5.62 -9.56
CA HIS A 137 1.56 -4.77 -10.72
C HIS A 137 2.79 -4.80 -11.62
N SER A 138 2.64 -5.40 -12.81
CA SER A 138 3.71 -5.45 -13.80
C SER A 138 3.67 -4.22 -14.70
N VAL A 139 4.82 -3.56 -14.86
CA VAL A 139 4.99 -2.34 -15.64
C VAL A 139 5.94 -2.61 -16.81
N PRO A 140 5.67 -2.11 -18.03
CA PRO A 140 6.62 -2.20 -19.14
C PRO A 140 7.97 -1.56 -18.79
N PHE A 141 9.07 -2.11 -19.32
CA PHE A 141 10.42 -1.63 -19.01
C PHE A 141 10.64 -0.14 -19.27
N GLU A 142 10.01 0.42 -20.31
CA GLU A 142 10.09 1.85 -20.62
C GLU A 142 9.49 2.69 -19.47
N GLN A 143 8.26 2.38 -19.05
CA GLN A 143 7.60 3.07 -17.93
C GLN A 143 8.37 2.88 -16.62
N LEU A 144 8.89 1.68 -16.37
CA LEU A 144 9.73 1.41 -15.21
C LEU A 144 11.01 2.25 -15.22
N SER A 145 11.64 2.41 -16.39
CA SER A 145 12.81 3.29 -16.57
C SER A 145 12.47 4.75 -16.26
N TYR A 146 11.31 5.24 -16.71
CA TYR A 146 10.83 6.58 -16.37
C TYR A 146 10.62 6.75 -14.85
N VAL A 147 9.98 5.78 -14.19
CA VAL A 147 9.78 5.81 -12.72
C VAL A 147 11.13 5.90 -12.00
N TRP A 148 12.10 5.06 -12.36
CA TRP A 148 13.43 5.12 -11.76
C TRP A 148 14.17 6.41 -12.10
N GLY A 149 14.00 6.95 -13.31
CA GLY A 149 14.56 8.25 -13.69
C GLY A 149 14.04 9.40 -12.82
N LEU A 150 12.76 9.38 -12.44
CA LEU A 150 12.17 10.36 -11.52
C LEU A 150 12.66 10.17 -10.07
N LEU A 151 13.01 8.95 -9.68
CA LEU A 151 13.49 8.59 -8.35
C LEU A 151 15.02 8.67 -8.20
N GLY A 152 15.70 9.46 -9.04
CA GLY A 152 17.14 9.69 -8.93
C GLY A 152 18.02 8.73 -9.75
N GLY A 153 17.43 7.89 -10.60
CA GLY A 153 18.13 7.15 -11.67
C GLY A 153 18.89 5.89 -11.23
N LYS A 154 19.03 5.61 -9.93
CA LYS A 154 19.68 4.40 -9.43
C LYS A 154 18.69 3.25 -9.32
N VAL A 155 18.70 2.37 -10.33
CA VAL A 155 17.85 1.18 -10.33
C VAL A 155 18.31 0.20 -9.26
N MET A 156 17.37 -0.24 -8.42
CA MET A 156 17.57 -1.29 -7.42
C MET A 156 16.58 -2.44 -7.67
N PRO A 157 16.81 -3.64 -7.10
CA PRO A 157 15.79 -4.69 -7.09
C PRO A 157 14.51 -4.17 -6.46
N SER A 158 13.43 -4.13 -7.24
CA SER A 158 12.13 -3.66 -6.78
C SER A 158 10.98 -4.40 -7.45
N VAL A 159 9.82 -4.30 -6.82
CA VAL A 159 8.53 -4.79 -7.30
C VAL A 159 7.48 -3.72 -7.09
N LEU A 160 6.54 -3.60 -8.03
CA LEU A 160 5.41 -2.69 -7.90
C LEU A 160 4.16 -3.44 -7.47
N TYR A 161 3.40 -2.85 -6.55
CA TYR A 161 2.12 -3.37 -6.10
C TYR A 161 1.03 -2.34 -6.31
N LYS A 162 -0.12 -2.83 -6.76
CA LYS A 162 -1.38 -2.10 -6.74
C LYS A 162 -2.13 -2.49 -5.46
N ILE A 163 -2.52 -1.49 -4.68
CA ILE A 163 -3.27 -1.66 -3.44
C ILE A 163 -4.65 -1.04 -3.64
N SER A 164 -5.68 -1.88 -3.74
CA SER A 164 -7.06 -1.46 -3.92
C SER A 164 -7.77 -1.40 -2.56
N ILE A 165 -8.19 -0.20 -2.15
CA ILE A 165 -8.90 0.01 -0.89
C ILE A 165 -10.37 -0.34 -1.05
N ILE A 166 -10.84 -1.25 -0.22
CA ILE A 166 -12.22 -1.74 -0.18
C ILE A 166 -12.84 -1.29 1.14
N LYS A 167 -13.70 -0.26 1.09
CA LYS A 167 -14.47 0.12 2.28
C LYS A 167 -15.61 -0.90 2.47
N LEU A 168 -15.60 -1.64 3.57
CA LEU A 168 -16.73 -2.48 3.96
C LEU A 168 -17.75 -1.62 4.71
N TRP A 169 -18.87 -1.27 4.08
CA TRP A 169 -20.04 -0.82 4.84
C TRP A 169 -20.64 -2.02 5.55
N ARG A 170 -20.55 -2.09 6.87
CA ARG A 170 -21.29 -3.10 7.61
C ARG A 170 -22.77 -2.68 7.63
N LYS A 171 -23.63 -3.46 6.95
CA LYS A 171 -25.08 -3.44 7.19
C LYS A 171 -25.30 -3.84 8.65
N TYR A 172 -25.86 -2.93 9.45
CA TYR A 172 -26.44 -3.27 10.74
C TYR A 172 -27.59 -4.26 10.49
N TYR A 173 -27.45 -5.50 10.94
CA TYR A 173 -28.60 -6.34 11.22
C TYR A 173 -29.13 -5.86 12.57
N PHE A 174 -30.21 -5.08 12.55
CA PHE A 174 -31.07 -4.93 13.72
C PHE A 174 -31.76 -6.27 13.95
N CYS A 175 -31.58 -6.83 15.14
CA CYS A 175 -32.44 -7.88 15.68
C CYS A 175 -33.52 -7.22 16.54
#